data_AF-A0A352RDU2-F1
#
_entry.id   AF-A0A352RDU2-F1
#
_cell.length_a   1.000
_cell.length_b   1.000
_cell.length_c   1.000
_cell.angle_alpha   90.00
_cell.angle_beta   90.00
_cell.angle_gamma   90.00
#
_symmetry.space_group_name_H-M   'P 1'
#
loop_
_entity.id
_entity.type
_entity.pdbx_description
1 polymer ?
#
loop_
_entity_poly.entity_id
_entity_poly.type
_entity_poly.pdbx_seq_one_letter_code
_entity_poly.pdbx_strand_id
1 'polypeptide(L)'
;SASTSGTLGCKNWNFSQFLEQSRMQFLQQSHTQLLVETVQGHGPHLEALAKLMTCPQSSAEAFSNMLWEHRQQTVQIFETAKQTPEFLAELRKWIAANRQLRNNCSLS
;
A
#
# COMPACT_ATOMS: atom_id res chain seq x y z
N SER A 1 18.18 34.51 -18.68
CA SER A 1 17.70 33.11 -18.64
C SER A 1 18.05 32.51 -17.29
N ALA A 2 17.09 31.98 -16.54
CA ALA A 2 17.33 31.31 -15.26
C ALA A 2 17.51 29.81 -15.50
N SER A 3 18.72 29.30 -15.25
CA SER A 3 19.02 27.86 -15.27
C SER A 3 18.84 27.31 -13.86
N THR A 4 17.81 26.52 -13.62
CA THR A 4 17.68 25.78 -12.36
C THR A 4 18.63 24.59 -12.40
N SER A 5 19.83 24.78 -11.85
CA SER A 5 20.73 23.70 -11.44
C SER A 5 20.05 22.95 -10.30
N GLY A 6 19.62 21.70 -10.53
CA GLY A 6 18.70 21.05 -9.59
C GLY A 6 18.61 19.53 -9.68
N THR A 7 19.71 18.80 -9.92
CA THR A 7 19.73 17.32 -9.71
C THR A 7 21.04 16.79 -9.13
N LEU A 8 21.92 17.66 -8.63
CA LEU A 8 23.22 17.25 -8.07
C LEU A 8 23.15 16.66 -6.64
N GLY A 9 21.96 16.64 -6.01
CA GLY A 9 21.77 16.19 -4.63
C GLY A 9 21.09 14.83 -4.43
N CYS A 10 20.51 14.21 -5.47
CA CYS A 10 19.82 12.91 -5.33
C CYS A 10 20.79 11.72 -5.38
N LYS A 11 21.98 11.85 -4.79
CA LYS A 11 22.97 10.76 -4.75
C LYS A 11 22.84 10.09 -3.37
N ASN A 12 22.33 8.85 -3.38
CA ASN A 12 22.22 7.93 -2.21
C ASN A 12 21.00 8.09 -1.29
N TRP A 13 19.91 8.71 -1.72
CA TRP A 13 18.64 8.51 -0.99
C TRP A 13 18.12 7.10 -1.25
N ASN A 14 18.04 6.29 -0.18
CA ASN A 14 17.47 4.95 -0.24
C ASN A 14 15.94 5.06 -0.33
N PHE A 15 15.44 5.43 -1.51
CA PHE A 15 14.03 5.75 -1.76
C PHE A 15 13.09 4.59 -1.38
N SER A 16 13.56 3.35 -1.52
CA SER A 16 12.83 2.16 -1.09
C SER A 16 12.66 2.09 0.44
N GLN A 17 13.66 2.48 1.22
CA GLN A 17 13.52 2.58 2.68
C GLN A 17 12.51 3.66 3.09
N PHE A 18 12.51 4.80 2.41
CA PHE A 18 11.54 5.87 2.66
C PHE A 18 10.11 5.42 2.33
N LEU A 19 9.91 4.73 1.20
CA LEU A 19 8.61 4.17 0.83
C LEU A 19 8.14 3.12 1.86
N GLU A 20 9.04 2.26 2.32
CA GLU A 20 8.71 1.28 3.35
C GLU A 20 8.29 1.95 4.66
N GLN A 21 9.03 2.97 5.09
CA GLN A 21 8.68 3.76 6.28
C GLN A 21 7.33 4.47 6.11
N SER A 22 7.06 5.02 4.92
CA SER A 22 5.79 5.70 4.62
C SER A 22 4.60 4.75 4.67
N ARG A 23 4.75 3.53 4.13
CA ARG A 23 3.73 2.46 4.24
C ARG A 23 3.48 2.12 5.70
N MET A 24 4.54 1.95 6.49
CA MET A 24 4.43 1.62 7.90
C MET A 24 3.69 2.72 8.68
N GLN A 25 4.08 3.98 8.50
CA GLN A 25 3.44 5.12 9.16
C GLN A 25 1.97 5.25 8.76
N PHE A 26 1.66 5.12 7.47
CA PHE A 26 0.29 5.22 6.97
C PHE A 26 -0.63 4.18 7.63
N LEU A 27 -0.19 2.93 7.69
CA LEU A 27 -0.96 1.83 8.26
C LEU A 27 -1.17 1.99 9.77
N GLN A 28 -0.18 2.50 10.50
CA GLN A 28 -0.32 2.82 11.93
C GLN A 28 -1.34 3.93 12.17
N GLN A 29 -1.36 4.96 11.32
CA GLN A 29 -2.25 6.12 11.48
C GLN A 29 -3.67 5.85 11.00
N SER A 30 -3.82 5.05 9.94
CA SER A 30 -5.08 4.83 9.23
C SER A 30 -5.74 3.49 9.58
N HIS A 31 -5.22 2.80 10.59
CA HIS A 31 -5.59 1.45 10.98
C HIS A 31 -7.11 1.22 11.06
N THR A 32 -7.77 2.03 11.89
CA THR A 32 -9.20 1.87 12.18
C THR A 32 -10.05 2.12 10.93
N GLN A 33 -9.69 3.12 10.13
CA GLN A 33 -10.36 3.45 8.89
C GLN A 33 -10.17 2.34 7.85
N LEU A 34 -8.95 1.80 7.72
CA LEU A 34 -8.66 0.68 6.83
C LEU A 34 -9.49 -0.55 7.18
N LEU A 35 -9.68 -0.87 8.47
CA LEU A 35 -10.52 -1.99 8.88
C LEU A 35 -11.97 -1.81 8.44
N VAL A 36 -12.54 -0.63 8.67
CA VAL A 36 -13.91 -0.30 8.26
C VAL A 36 -14.05 -0.35 6.74
N GLU A 37 -13.16 0.34 6.03
CA GLU A 37 -13.19 0.44 4.56
C GLU A 37 -12.92 -0.90 3.89
N THR A 38 -12.08 -1.76 4.45
CA THR A 38 -11.85 -3.12 3.94
C THR A 38 -13.11 -3.97 4.01
N VAL A 39 -13.89 -3.85 5.09
CA VAL A 39 -15.18 -4.57 5.21
C VAL A 39 -16.23 -3.97 4.27
N GLN A 40 -16.21 -2.65 4.07
CA GLN A 40 -17.08 -1.96 3.10
C GLN A 40 -16.69 -2.23 1.64
N GLY A 41 -15.43 -2.56 1.38
CA GLY A 41 -14.87 -2.78 0.05
C GLY A 41 -14.45 -1.51 -0.69
N HIS A 42 -14.56 -0.33 -0.07
CA HIS A 42 -14.15 0.93 -0.68
C HIS A 42 -13.80 1.99 0.37
N GLY A 43 -13.05 3.01 -0.04
CA GLY A 43 -12.80 4.20 0.77
C GLY A 43 -11.45 4.86 0.48
N PRO A 44 -11.27 6.11 0.95
CA PRO A 44 -10.09 6.90 0.64
C PRO A 44 -8.78 6.31 1.20
N HIS A 45 -8.82 5.57 2.31
CA HIS A 45 -7.62 4.96 2.87
C HIS A 45 -7.21 3.70 2.08
N LEU A 46 -8.16 2.95 1.54
CA LEU A 46 -7.86 1.87 0.59
C LEU A 46 -7.22 2.39 -0.70
N GLU A 47 -7.75 3.49 -1.25
CA GLU A 47 -7.17 4.13 -2.44
C GLU A 47 -5.75 4.68 -2.16
N ALA A 48 -5.54 5.28 -0.99
CA ALA A 48 -4.23 5.75 -0.57
C ALA A 48 -3.25 4.58 -0.38
N LEU A 49 -3.71 3.47 0.20
CA LEU A 49 -2.90 2.26 0.36
C LEU A 49 -2.51 1.67 -0.99
N ALA A 50 -3.43 1.59 -1.96
CA ALA A 50 -3.13 1.15 -3.31
C ALA A 50 -2.00 1.97 -3.96
N LYS A 51 -2.05 3.30 -3.80
CA LYS A 51 -1.00 4.21 -4.29
C LYS A 51 0.34 3.99 -3.59
N LEU A 52 0.34 3.77 -2.27
CA LEU A 52 1.56 3.44 -1.50
C LEU A 52 2.15 2.08 -1.87
N MET A 53 1.31 1.15 -2.32
CA MET A 53 1.70 -0.12 -2.93
C MET A 53 2.00 0.01 -4.44
N THR A 54 2.22 1.24 -4.91
CA THR A 54 2.61 1.59 -6.28
C THR A 54 1.67 1.03 -7.36
N CYS A 55 0.40 0.88 -7.02
CA CYS A 55 -0.66 0.54 -7.96
C CYS A 55 -1.19 1.80 -8.67
N PRO A 56 -1.36 1.79 -10.00
CA PRO A 56 -1.98 2.88 -10.74
C PRO A 56 -3.48 2.98 -10.41
N GLN A 57 -4.08 4.13 -10.68
CA GLN A 57 -5.52 4.37 -10.42
C GLN A 57 -6.43 3.35 -11.13
N SER A 58 -6.04 2.86 -12.32
CA SER A 58 -6.76 1.82 -13.05
C SER A 58 -6.82 0.46 -12.32
N SER A 59 -5.98 0.26 -11.30
CA SER A 59 -5.96 -0.93 -10.47
C SER A 59 -6.62 -0.74 -9.10
N ALA A 60 -7.16 0.45 -8.80
CA ALA A 60 -7.75 0.76 -7.49
C ALA A 60 -8.92 -0.16 -7.13
N GLU A 61 -9.83 -0.40 -8.09
CA GLU A 61 -10.97 -1.30 -7.88
C GLU A 61 -10.51 -2.75 -7.61
N ALA A 62 -9.60 -3.26 -8.44
CA ALA A 62 -9.06 -4.61 -8.26
C ALA A 62 -8.30 -4.76 -6.94
N PHE A 63 -7.64 -3.70 -6.47
CA PHE A 63 -6.94 -3.67 -5.19
C PHE A 63 -7.93 -3.74 -4.03
N SER A 64 -8.96 -2.90 -4.04
CA SER A 64 -10.00 -2.92 -3.02
C SER A 64 -10.76 -4.23 -2.99
N ASN A 65 -11.10 -4.81 -4.15
CA ASN A 65 -11.76 -6.12 -4.24
C ASN A 65 -10.89 -7.22 -3.64
N MET A 66 -9.58 -7.25 -3.94
CA MET A 66 -8.66 -8.21 -3.35
C MET A 66 -8.59 -8.09 -1.83
N LEU A 67 -8.51 -6.87 -1.28
CA LEU A 67 -8.52 -6.68 0.18
C LEU A 67 -9.85 -7.10 0.80
N TRP A 68 -10.97 -6.83 0.13
CA TRP A 68 -12.29 -7.26 0.57
C TRP A 68 -12.45 -8.79 0.58
N GLU A 69 -11.90 -9.50 -0.42
CA GLU A 69 -11.83 -10.96 -0.43
C GLU A 69 -11.05 -11.50 0.78
N HIS A 70 -9.97 -10.82 1.15
CA HIS A 70 -9.14 -11.12 2.31
C HIS A 70 -9.57 -10.42 3.60
N ARG A 71 -10.80 -9.87 3.68
CA ARG A 71 -11.24 -9.02 4.82
C ARG A 71 -11.16 -9.70 6.17
N GLN A 72 -11.50 -10.99 6.27
CA GLN A 72 -11.43 -11.72 7.54
C GLN A 72 -9.98 -11.88 8.00
N GLN A 73 -9.06 -12.20 7.09
CA GLN A 73 -7.64 -12.31 7.39
C GLN A 73 -7.05 -10.94 7.76
N THR A 74 -7.46 -9.89 7.03
CA THR A 74 -7.09 -8.50 7.32
C THR A 74 -7.47 -8.14 8.76
N VAL A 75 -8.73 -8.35 9.16
CA VAL A 75 -9.20 -8.10 10.54
C VAL A 75 -8.37 -8.88 11.56
N GLN A 76 -8.15 -10.18 11.34
CA GLN A 76 -7.36 -11.01 12.27
C GLN A 76 -5.91 -10.55 12.43
N ILE A 77 -5.23 -10.21 11.34
CA ILE A 77 -3.84 -9.72 11.36
C ILE A 77 -3.76 -8.42 12.15
N PHE A 78 -4.69 -7.50 11.90
CA PHE A 78 -4.75 -6.21 12.57
C PHE A 78 -5.16 -6.29 14.05
N GLU A 79 -5.97 -7.28 14.44
CA GLU A 79 -6.36 -7.54 15.83
C GLU A 79 -5.23 -8.16 16.66
N THR A 80 -4.39 -9.02 16.07
CA THR A 80 -3.53 -9.93 16.85
C THR A 80 -2.03 -9.76 16.64
N ALA A 81 -1.56 -9.25 15.50
CA ALA A 81 -0.14 -9.24 15.14
C ALA A 81 0.33 -7.81 14.94
N LYS A 82 1.31 -7.35 15.74
CA LYS A 82 2.17 -6.14 15.68
C LYS A 82 2.06 -5.27 14.40
N GLN A 83 0.83 -4.79 14.24
CA GLN A 83 -0.04 -4.24 13.18
C GLN A 83 0.44 -3.88 11.77
N THR A 84 1.71 -3.99 11.40
CA THR A 84 2.16 -3.31 10.18
C THR A 84 3.09 -4.11 9.27
N PRO A 85 4.18 -4.71 9.77
CA PRO A 85 5.08 -5.48 8.92
C PRO A 85 4.45 -6.82 8.47
N GLU A 86 3.72 -7.52 9.35
CA GLU A 86 3.02 -8.75 8.96
C GLU A 86 1.92 -8.48 7.93
N PHE A 87 1.12 -7.43 8.13
CA PHE A 87 0.10 -7.04 7.16
C PHE A 87 0.70 -6.66 5.81
N LEU A 88 1.79 -5.88 5.78
CA LEU A 88 2.46 -5.55 4.53
C LEU A 88 3.02 -6.78 3.81
N ALA A 89 3.55 -7.75 4.56
CA ALA A 89 4.05 -8.99 3.99
C ALA A 89 2.92 -9.80 3.32
N GLU A 90 1.77 -9.94 3.98
CA GLU A 90 0.60 -10.63 3.41
C GLU A 90 0.01 -9.86 2.23
N LEU A 91 -0.13 -8.54 2.36
CA LEU A 91 -0.62 -7.69 1.28
C LEU A 91 0.21 -7.83 0.00
N ARG A 92 1.54 -7.90 0.12
CA ARG A 92 2.43 -8.17 -1.03
C ARG A 92 2.15 -9.52 -1.67
N LYS A 93 1.91 -10.56 -0.88
CA LYS A 93 1.58 -11.90 -1.38
C LYS A 93 0.25 -11.88 -2.13
N TRP A 94 -0.77 -11.22 -1.59
CA TRP A 94 -2.09 -11.13 -2.24
C TRP A 94 -2.02 -10.36 -3.56
N ILE A 95 -1.27 -9.25 -3.60
CA ILE A 95 -1.02 -8.50 -4.85
C ILE A 95 -0.29 -9.37 -5.87
N ALA A 96 0.74 -10.11 -5.47
CA ALA A 96 1.48 -11.00 -6.37
C ALA A 96 0.65 -12.20 -6.88
N ALA A 97 -0.32 -12.66 -6.09
CA ALA A 97 -1.25 -13.71 -6.47
C ALA A 97 -2.32 -13.22 -7.46
N ASN A 98 -2.75 -11.96 -7.35
CA ASN A 98 -3.71 -11.37 -8.28
C ASN A 98 -3.04 -10.97 -9.60
N ARG A 99 -3.43 -11.60 -10.73
CA ARG A 99 -2.80 -11.38 -12.04
C ARG A 99 -2.85 -9.93 -12.51
N GLN A 100 -3.97 -9.23 -12.29
CA GLN A 100 -4.12 -7.84 -12.72
C GLN A 100 -3.23 -6.93 -11.88
N LEU A 101 -3.24 -7.09 -10.57
CA LEU A 101 -2.43 -6.26 -9.67
C LEU A 101 -0.94 -6.54 -9.83
N ARG A 102 -0.52 -7.81 -9.94
CA ARG A 102 0.88 -8.17 -10.21
C ARG A 102 1.44 -7.50 -11.46
N ASN A 103 0.64 -7.39 -12.52
CA ASN A 103 1.11 -6.83 -13.79
C ASN A 103 1.12 -5.28 -13.77
N ASN A 104 0.28 -4.67 -12.93
CA ASN A 104 0.04 -3.24 -12.99
C ASN A 104 0.69 -2.47 -11.82
N CYS A 105 0.83 -3.09 -10.65
CA CYS A 105 1.47 -2.47 -9.49
C CYS A 105 2.98 -2.65 -9.58
N SER A 106 3.73 -1.55 -9.54
CA SER A 106 5.21 -1.57 -9.63
C SER A 106 5.83 -1.82 -8.25
N LEU A 107 5.53 -2.97 -7.64
CA LEU A 107 6.14 -3.36 -6.37
C LEU A 107 7.62 -3.71 -6.62
N SER A 108 8.51 -2.76 -6.31
CA SER A 108 9.98 -2.92 -6.35
C SER A 108 10.49 -3.60 -5.09
#